data_AF-A0A1F2JLT4-F1
#
_entry.id   AF-A0A1F2JLT4-F1
#
_cell.length_a   1.000
_cell.length_b   1.000
_cell.length_c   1.000
_cell.angle_alpha   90.00
_cell.angle_beta   90.00
_cell.angle_gamma   90.00
#
_symmetry.space_group_name_H-M   'P 1'
#
loop_
_entity.id
_entity.type
_entity.pdbx_description
1 polymer ?
#
loop_
_entity_poly.entity_id
_entity_poly.type
_entity_poly.pdbx_seq_one_letter_code
_entity_poly.pdbx_strand_id
1 'polypeptide(L)'
;MHELRSVYDSLPPNEKASCLIWGKHYSQEGAVELMKSTYGLPNAFCYHGSFYNWAPTGRMPQTVIAICYNDTGDNFFCPFFEKVVPVRKLYSPYASSEDWVLQTIYRCKKPKQDFNKMKDLFKS
;
A
#
# COMPACT_ATOMS: atom_id res chain seq x y z
N MET A 1 -11.99 -5.92 -0.69
CA MET A 1 -11.66 -5.11 0.51
C MET A 1 -11.59 -5.92 1.80
N HIS A 2 -12.41 -6.96 2.02
CA HIS A 2 -12.32 -7.81 3.21
C HIS A 2 -10.93 -8.38 3.49
N GLU A 3 -10.22 -8.86 2.46
CA GLU A 3 -8.84 -9.38 2.61
C GLU A 3 -7.87 -8.33 3.14
N LEU A 4 -7.98 -7.09 2.65
CA LEU A 4 -7.15 -5.98 3.11
C LEU A 4 -7.44 -5.63 4.57
N ARG A 5 -8.71 -5.58 4.94
CA ARG A 5 -9.13 -5.40 6.33
C ARG A 5 -8.61 -6.52 7.22
N SER A 6 -8.71 -7.78 6.79
CA SER A 6 -8.20 -8.91 7.56
C SER A 6 -6.70 -8.81 7.81
N VAL A 7 -5.91 -8.35 6.83
CA VAL A 7 -4.48 -8.11 7.00
C VAL A 7 -4.23 -6.98 7.99
N TYR A 8 -4.94 -5.85 7.87
CA TYR A 8 -4.84 -4.73 8.81
C TYR A 8 -5.24 -5.11 10.24
N ASP A 9 -6.30 -5.89 10.40
CA ASP A 9 -6.78 -6.37 11.69
C ASP A 9 -5.82 -7.36 12.34
N SER A 10 -5.00 -8.05 11.55
CA SER A 10 -3.96 -8.97 12.04
C SER A 10 -2.69 -8.27 12.54
N LEU A 11 -2.57 -6.94 12.39
CA LEU A 11 -1.39 -6.22 12.86
C LEU A 11 -1.39 -6.09 14.39
N PRO A 12 -0.20 -6.17 15.03
CA PRO A 12 -0.03 -5.80 16.43
C PRO A 12 -0.58 -4.39 16.72
N PRO A 13 -1.19 -4.12 17.89
CA PRO A 13 -1.86 -2.85 18.17
C PRO A 13 -1.00 -1.59 17.94
N ASN A 14 0.28 -1.65 18.29
CA ASN A 14 1.25 -0.56 18.10
C ASN A 14 1.56 -0.30 16.61
N GLU A 15 1.63 -1.35 15.79
CA GLU A 15 1.81 -1.22 14.34
C GLU A 15 0.52 -0.73 13.68
N LYS A 16 -0.61 -1.30 14.09
CA LYS A 16 -1.95 -0.98 13.57
C LYS A 16 -2.28 0.51 13.71
N ALA A 17 -2.03 1.09 14.88
CA ALA A 17 -2.38 2.49 15.19
C ALA A 17 -1.68 3.53 14.29
N SER A 18 -0.51 3.21 13.75
CA SER A 18 0.26 4.11 12.87
C SER A 18 0.32 3.65 11.42
N CYS A 19 -0.26 2.50 11.09
CA CYS A 19 -0.16 1.90 9.76
C CYS A 19 -0.85 2.76 8.70
N LEU A 20 -0.28 2.74 7.49
CA LEU A 20 -0.87 3.33 6.29
C LEU A 20 -0.89 2.30 5.17
N ILE A 21 -1.75 2.52 4.17
CA ILE A 21 -1.85 1.66 2.99
C ILE A 21 -1.17 2.32 1.79
N TRP A 22 -0.20 1.64 1.18
CA TRP A 22 0.41 2.08 -0.07
C TRP A 22 -0.26 1.38 -1.26
N GLY A 23 -1.08 2.10 -2.02
CA GLY A 23 -1.52 1.66 -3.34
C GLY A 23 -0.43 1.94 -4.39
N LYS A 24 0.11 0.91 -5.05
CA LYS A 24 1.14 1.10 -6.08
C LYS A 24 0.61 1.95 -7.23
N HIS A 25 -0.66 1.77 -7.59
CA HIS A 25 -1.37 2.56 -8.59
C HIS A 25 -2.48 3.42 -7.95
N TYR A 26 -2.78 4.58 -8.54
CA TYR A 26 -3.75 5.53 -7.97
C TYR A 26 -5.15 4.95 -7.86
N SER A 27 -5.55 4.06 -8.78
CA SER A 27 -6.85 3.37 -8.71
C SER A 27 -6.98 2.52 -7.44
N GLN A 28 -5.88 1.96 -6.96
CA GLN A 28 -5.86 1.14 -5.75
C GLN A 28 -5.95 2.01 -4.51
N GLU A 29 -5.18 3.10 -4.46
CA GLU A 29 -5.24 4.09 -3.38
C GLU A 29 -6.63 4.73 -3.29
N GLY A 30 -7.18 5.19 -4.41
CA GLY A 30 -8.52 5.78 -4.47
C GLY A 30 -9.62 4.81 -4.05
N ALA A 31 -9.52 3.53 -4.43
CA ALA A 31 -10.47 2.50 -3.96
C ALA A 31 -10.38 2.30 -2.44
N VAL A 32 -9.17 2.34 -1.86
CA VAL A 32 -9.00 2.23 -0.41
C VAL A 32 -9.56 3.46 0.30
N GLU A 33 -9.22 4.67 -0.16
CA GLU A 33 -9.72 5.92 0.41
C GLU A 33 -11.26 6.02 0.36
N LEU A 34 -11.88 5.55 -0.72
CA LEU A 34 -13.34 5.52 -0.85
C LEU A 34 -14.00 4.56 0.16
N MET A 35 -13.37 3.40 0.41
CA MET A 35 -13.94 2.32 1.21
C MET A 35 -13.48 2.33 2.68
N LYS A 36 -12.52 3.20 3.06
CA LYS A 36 -11.86 3.13 4.37
C LYS A 36 -12.82 3.28 5.55
N SER A 37 -13.82 4.14 5.44
CA SER A 37 -14.84 4.34 6.48
C SER A 37 -15.69 3.10 6.67
N THR A 38 -16.08 2.44 5.57
CA THR A 38 -16.92 1.24 5.58
C THR A 38 -16.19 0.04 6.19
N TYR A 39 -14.88 -0.07 5.95
CA TYR A 39 -14.07 -1.22 6.37
C TYR A 39 -13.18 -0.94 7.60
N GLY A 40 -13.20 0.27 8.15
CA GLY A 40 -12.32 0.65 9.26
C GLY A 40 -10.83 0.60 8.91
N LEU A 41 -10.49 0.94 7.66
CA LEU A 41 -9.11 0.93 7.17
C LEU A 41 -8.39 2.24 7.49
N PRO A 42 -7.05 2.22 7.61
CA PRO A 42 -6.27 3.45 7.72
C PRO A 42 -6.25 4.22 6.40
N ASN A 43 -5.72 5.44 6.45
CA ASN A 43 -5.51 6.23 5.25
C ASN A 43 -4.55 5.53 4.28
N ALA A 44 -4.77 5.79 2.99
CA ALA A 44 -3.91 5.32 1.91
C ALA A 44 -3.08 6.45 1.29
N PHE A 45 -2.04 6.07 0.57
CA PHE A 45 -1.19 6.96 -0.22
C PHE A 45 -0.68 6.25 -1.48
N CYS A 46 -0.24 7.05 -2.44
CA CYS A 46 0.26 6.58 -3.74
C CYS A 46 1.41 7.47 -4.22
N TYR A 47 2.25 6.91 -5.09
CA TYR A 47 3.33 7.62 -5.78
C TYR A 47 3.23 7.51 -7.31
N HIS A 48 2.14 6.97 -7.85
CA HIS A 48 1.97 6.77 -9.28
C HIS A 48 1.59 8.06 -10.00
N GLY A 49 2.32 8.41 -11.06
CA GLY A 49 2.08 9.64 -11.81
C GLY A 49 2.23 10.88 -10.93
N SER A 50 1.32 11.85 -11.03
CA SER A 50 1.36 13.08 -10.21
C SER A 50 0.99 12.88 -8.74
N PHE A 51 0.57 11.68 -8.32
CA PHE A 51 0.06 11.42 -6.97
C PHE A 51 1.12 11.50 -5.88
N TYR A 52 2.42 11.45 -6.23
CA TYR A 52 3.49 11.65 -5.25
C TYR A 52 3.37 13.00 -4.52
N ASN A 53 2.76 14.01 -5.15
CA ASN A 53 2.54 15.32 -4.52
C ASN A 53 1.63 15.24 -3.29
N TRP A 54 0.63 14.35 -3.31
CA TRP A 54 -0.33 14.17 -2.23
C TRP A 54 0.08 13.10 -1.21
N ALA A 55 1.21 12.42 -1.40
CA ALA A 55 1.72 11.53 -0.37
C ALA A 55 1.98 12.31 0.95
N PRO A 56 1.95 11.65 2.13
CA PRO A 56 2.24 12.31 3.40
C PRO A 56 3.64 12.95 3.44
N THR A 57 3.95 13.67 4.51
CA THR A 57 5.29 14.22 4.76
C THR A 57 5.84 13.68 6.08
N GLY A 58 7.17 13.77 6.24
CA GLY A 58 7.84 13.33 7.46
C GLY A 58 8.01 11.82 7.55
N ARG A 59 8.08 11.30 8.79
CA ARG A 59 8.48 9.91 9.07
C ARG A 59 7.43 8.91 8.59
N MET A 60 7.88 7.90 7.84
CA MET A 60 7.04 6.77 7.45
C MET A 60 6.81 5.81 8.64
N PRO A 61 5.58 5.26 8.81
CA PRO A 61 5.33 4.29 9.87
C PRO A 61 6.18 3.04 9.71
N GLN A 62 6.47 2.39 10.84
CA GLN A 62 7.32 1.19 10.86
C GLN A 62 6.71 0.00 10.11
N THR A 63 5.40 0.01 9.90
CA THR A 63 4.67 -0.98 9.09
C THR A 63 3.78 -0.25 8.09
N VAL A 64 3.86 -0.68 6.84
CA VAL A 64 3.00 -0.24 5.73
C VAL A 64 2.39 -1.50 5.09
N ILE A 65 1.10 -1.45 4.82
CA ILE A 65 0.45 -2.47 4.00
C ILE A 65 0.48 -1.98 2.55
N ALA A 66 1.17 -2.69 1.66
CA ALA A 66 1.22 -2.31 0.25
C ALA A 66 0.32 -3.21 -0.59
N ILE A 67 -0.26 -2.65 -1.65
CA ILE A 67 -1.10 -3.37 -2.60
C ILE A 67 -0.62 -3.03 -4.00
N CYS A 68 -0.41 -4.06 -4.83
CA CYS A 68 -0.11 -3.89 -6.25
C CYS A 68 -0.83 -4.95 -7.09
N TYR A 69 -0.96 -4.68 -8.38
CA TYR A 69 -1.41 -5.67 -9.36
C TYR A 69 -0.38 -6.78 -9.53
N ASN A 70 -0.80 -7.89 -10.15
CA ASN A 70 0.04 -9.07 -10.32
C ASN A 70 1.17 -8.86 -11.35
N ASP A 71 1.12 -7.76 -12.10
CA ASP A 71 2.20 -7.28 -12.97
C ASP A 71 3.45 -6.83 -12.19
N THR A 72 3.34 -6.71 -10.86
CA THR A 72 4.40 -6.19 -9.99
C THR A 72 4.64 -7.12 -8.81
N GLY A 73 5.89 -7.56 -8.67
CA GLY A 73 6.35 -8.36 -7.54
C GLY A 73 6.83 -7.54 -6.33
N ASP A 74 7.24 -8.26 -5.30
CA ASP A 74 7.91 -7.74 -4.10
C ASP A 74 9.18 -6.92 -4.42
N ASN A 75 9.90 -7.26 -5.49
CA ASN A 75 11.08 -6.54 -5.97
C ASN A 75 10.89 -5.03 -6.11
N PHE A 76 9.67 -4.57 -6.38
CA PHE A 76 9.38 -3.13 -6.40
C PHE A 76 9.50 -2.48 -5.02
N PHE A 77 9.09 -3.17 -3.94
CA PHE A 77 9.09 -2.63 -2.57
C PHE A 77 10.40 -2.86 -1.83
N CYS A 78 11.16 -3.91 -2.18
CA CYS A 78 12.43 -4.28 -1.54
C CYS A 78 13.45 -3.13 -1.44
N PRO A 79 13.59 -2.22 -2.42
CA PRO A 79 14.46 -1.06 -2.29
C PRO A 79 14.08 -0.11 -1.16
N PHE A 80 12.81 -0.02 -0.79
CA PHE A 80 12.27 0.98 0.15
C PHE A 80 12.07 0.46 1.58
N PHE A 81 12.06 -0.86 1.78
CA PHE A 81 11.84 -1.50 3.07
C PHE A 81 12.93 -2.53 3.40
N GLU A 82 13.22 -2.76 4.68
CA GLU A 82 14.10 -3.87 5.07
C GLU A 82 13.43 -5.24 4.92
N LYS A 83 12.10 -5.31 5.10
CA LYS A 83 11.35 -6.56 5.04
C LYS A 83 10.05 -6.37 4.27
N VAL A 84 9.89 -7.15 3.21
CA VAL A 84 8.68 -7.21 2.37
C VAL A 84 8.20 -8.66 2.37
N VAL A 85 6.93 -8.88 2.74
CA VAL A 85 6.35 -10.22 2.77
C VAL A 85 4.99 -10.21 2.09
N PRO A 86 4.75 -11.03 1.05
CA PRO A 86 3.41 -11.24 0.52
C PRO A 86 2.57 -11.96 1.58
N VAL A 87 1.43 -11.39 1.96
CA VAL A 87 0.59 -11.92 3.05
C VAL A 87 -0.77 -12.39 2.59
N ARG A 88 -1.30 -11.84 1.48
CA ARG A 88 -2.63 -12.20 0.98
C ARG A 88 -2.78 -11.84 -0.48
N LYS A 89 -3.69 -12.51 -1.18
CA LYS A 89 -4.15 -12.11 -2.51
C LYS A 89 -5.58 -11.59 -2.44
N LEU A 90 -5.87 -10.58 -3.23
CA LEU A 90 -7.18 -9.97 -3.38
C LEU A 90 -7.65 -10.18 -4.81
N TYR A 91 -8.84 -10.77 -4.95
CA TYR A 91 -9.48 -11.00 -6.24
C TYR A 91 -10.49 -9.88 -6.52
N SER A 92 -10.39 -9.27 -7.70
CA SER A 92 -11.25 -8.19 -8.17
C SER A 92 -11.91 -8.61 -9.49
N PRO A 93 -13.11 -9.23 -9.44
CA PRO A 93 -13.76 -9.79 -10.63
C PRO A 93 -14.16 -8.73 -11.68
N TYR A 94 -14.20 -7.45 -11.30
CA TYR A 94 -14.58 -6.34 -12.17
C TYR A 94 -13.37 -5.57 -12.73
N ALA A 95 -12.17 -6.16 -12.69
CA ALA A 95 -10.98 -5.51 -13.24
C ALA A 95 -11.07 -5.39 -14.77
N SER A 96 -10.52 -4.29 -15.31
CA SER A 96 -10.55 -3.98 -16.75
C SER A 96 -9.61 -4.85 -17.60
N SER A 97 -8.69 -5.57 -16.98
CA SER A 97 -7.71 -6.47 -17.62
C SER A 97 -7.41 -7.67 -16.73
N GLU A 98 -7.03 -8.81 -17.34
CA GLU A 98 -6.74 -10.07 -16.62
C GLU A 98 -5.64 -9.90 -15.55
N ASP A 99 -4.60 -9.12 -15.86
CA ASP A 99 -3.49 -8.86 -14.93
C ASP A 99 -3.89 -8.08 -13.68
N TRP A 100 -5.04 -7.40 -13.71
CA TRP A 100 -5.54 -6.57 -12.63
C TRP A 100 -6.60 -7.26 -11.78
N VAL A 101 -7.08 -8.42 -12.25
CA VAL A 101 -8.04 -9.27 -11.53
C VAL A 101 -7.44 -9.74 -10.21
N LEU A 102 -6.13 -9.98 -10.19
CA LEU A 102 -5.42 -10.42 -9.00
C LEU A 102 -4.50 -9.31 -8.49
N GLN A 103 -4.65 -8.98 -7.21
CA GLN A 103 -3.78 -8.05 -6.51
C GLN A 103 -3.10 -8.77 -5.35
N THR A 104 -1.86 -8.41 -5.08
CA THR A 104 -1.11 -8.97 -3.95
C THR A 104 -0.98 -7.92 -2.86
N ILE A 105 -1.29 -8.32 -1.64
CA ILE A 105 -1.12 -7.52 -0.43
C ILE A 105 0.19 -7.93 0.22
N TYR A 106 1.05 -6.94 0.44
CA TYR A 106 2.33 -7.09 1.10
C TYR A 106 2.31 -6.41 2.46
N ARG A 107 3.00 -7.02 3.42
CA ARG A 107 3.36 -6.39 4.68
C ARG A 107 4.80 -5.92 4.58
N CYS A 108 4.98 -4.61 4.52
CA CYS A 108 6.27 -3.95 4.41
C CYS A 108 6.66 -3.39 5.79
N LYS A 109 7.88 -3.66 6.25
CA LYS A 109 8.37 -3.24 7.56
C LYS A 109 9.70 -2.51 7.46
N LYS A 110 9.91 -1.61 8.42
CA LYS A 110 11.11 -0.78 8.59
C LYS A 110 11.45 -0.05 7.29
N PRO A 111 10.73 1.04 7.00
CA PRO A 111 11.03 1.85 5.84
C PRO A 111 12.46 2.40 5.95
N LYS A 112 13.20 2.33 4.85
CA LYS A 112 14.60 2.78 4.76
C LYS A 112 14.72 4.31 4.69
N GLN A 113 13.63 5.00 4.44
CA GLN A 113 13.57 6.44 4.26
C GLN A 113 12.19 7.00 4.61
N ASP A 114 12.11 8.32 4.72
CA ASP A 114 10.89 9.04 5.08
C ASP A 114 10.03 9.35 3.85
N PHE A 115 8.82 9.91 4.05
CA PHE A 115 7.93 10.24 2.95
C PHE A 115 8.52 11.31 2.01
N ASN A 116 9.30 12.25 2.52
CA ASN A 116 9.88 13.32 1.71
C ASN A 116 10.90 12.76 0.72
N LYS A 117 11.82 11.90 1.20
CA LYS A 117 12.79 11.24 0.33
C LYS A 117 12.12 10.32 -0.68
N MET A 118 11.02 9.65 -0.28
CA MET A 118 10.21 8.88 -1.23
C MET A 118 9.61 9.77 -2.32
N LYS A 119 9.06 10.94 -1.98
CA LYS A 119 8.57 11.89 -2.98
C LYS A 119 9.65 12.26 -3.99
N ASP A 120 10.87 12.52 -3.54
CA ASP A 120 11.99 12.83 -4.44
C ASP A 120 12.33 11.66 -5.39
N LEU A 121 12.26 10.41 -4.92
CA LEU A 121 12.53 9.23 -5.75
C LEU A 121 11.47 8.98 -6.83
N PHE A 122 10.22 9.35 -6.55
CA PHE A 122 9.08 9.18 -7.46
C PHE A 122 8.74 10.45 -8.23
N LYS A 123 9.52 11.52 -8.04
CA LYS A 123 9.42 12.75 -8.79
C LYS A 123 10.01 12.52 -10.18
N SER A 124 9.14 12.17 -11.13
CA SER A 124 9.45 12.09 -12.56
C SER A 124 9.62 13.47 -13.19
#